data_AF-A0C0W4-F1
#
_entry.id   AF-A0C0W4-F1
#
_cell.length_a   1.000
_cell.length_b   1.000
_cell.length_c   1.000
_cell.angle_alpha   90.00
_cell.angle_beta   90.00
_cell.angle_gamma   90.00
#
_symmetry.space_group_name_H-M   'P 1'
#
loop_
_entity.id
_entity.type
_entity.pdbx_description
1 polymer ?
#
loop_
_entity_poly.entity_id
_entity_poly.type
_entity_poly.pdbx_seq_one_letter_code
_entity_poly.pdbx_strand_id
1 'polypeptide(L)'
;MSLEEFDAFTSLKALRDLKKQIESKAQVDQKSRAALQYIQKAQPLSQYDLRIQFQHWLAKLGDLSTKQIAYTNIFSLVQQNQSQPNLQLLITCLQTPINGKGSESIIKTINIIVGIYGDTITVTDIYKFIEIMLKYFNDSNNNVQMAISECWSNTYIKNISKKPVQQRVLLMYSTLSQLIGSGGSRQTQETATIVLSQLFETLTTAQDLAFIKDVVKDYLGIYLKQQIDHSGFYTIMFYIIKTLQIQSFTSQQIQVIDKTLQGINNQKLNYRTRVGALNLMKLIATQYQNSNFKIALGNLHEQVIIVLEDSTRDRVIAVQNAARTALKEWMRLKLSVDCELMPNPVSLDLSPGFLKKQSGSGGGQVYVNQKIQNQQQFKQDIKQALIEDQFENTVDYSNIVHEPNLNVWQKAMRLQQDGLLEDAVELLLHEGDDLYLIRFLMSYKNYSQLFDLLSNSLALRLIDTLILILESDFLNILCLDFIQQFIDCGLGDWFKDSEFTDYLEYNTEQNLPSTSLCKKVRDQLK
;
A
#
# COMPACT_ATOMS: atom_id res chain seq x y z
N MET A 1 -13.34 -60.46 -28.40
CA MET A 1 -13.69 -59.24 -27.67
C MET A 1 -13.58 -58.09 -28.65
N SER A 2 -14.70 -57.52 -29.08
CA SER A 2 -14.71 -56.43 -30.07
C SER A 2 -14.10 -55.16 -29.45
N LEU A 3 -13.65 -54.22 -30.29
CA LEU A 3 -13.12 -52.93 -29.83
C LEU A 3 -14.11 -52.20 -28.90
N GLU A 4 -15.41 -52.35 -29.18
CA GLU A 4 -16.52 -51.79 -28.39
C GLU A 4 -16.64 -52.42 -26.99
N GLU A 5 -16.36 -53.72 -26.85
CA GLU A 5 -16.34 -54.41 -25.55
C GLU A 5 -15.14 -53.99 -24.70
N PHE A 6 -14.01 -53.63 -25.33
CA PHE A 6 -12.82 -53.13 -24.62
C PHE A 6 -13.04 -51.71 -24.09
N ASP A 7 -13.65 -50.82 -24.88
CA ASP A 7 -13.96 -49.44 -24.47
C ASP A 7 -15.06 -49.35 -23.39
N ALA A 8 -16.02 -50.28 -23.42
CA ALA A 8 -17.01 -50.42 -22.35
C ALA A 8 -16.36 -50.86 -21.02
N PHE A 9 -15.34 -51.74 -21.10
CA PHE A 9 -14.66 -52.26 -19.91
C PHE A 9 -13.72 -51.24 -19.26
N THR A 10 -12.98 -50.44 -20.04
CA THR A 10 -12.17 -49.32 -19.54
C THR A 10 -13.02 -48.23 -18.91
N SER A 11 -14.18 -47.91 -19.51
CA SER A 11 -15.13 -46.94 -18.96
C SER A 11 -15.75 -47.39 -17.63
N LEU A 12 -16.06 -48.68 -17.48
CA LEU A 12 -16.55 -49.26 -16.23
C LEU A 12 -15.51 -49.25 -15.10
N LYS A 13 -14.23 -49.45 -15.43
CA LYS A 13 -13.13 -49.37 -14.46
C LYS A 13 -12.94 -47.93 -13.97
N ALA A 14 -12.92 -46.97 -14.88
CA ALA A 14 -12.81 -45.54 -14.54
C ALA A 14 -13.97 -45.07 -13.63
N LEU A 15 -15.20 -45.52 -13.89
CA LEU A 15 -16.37 -45.23 -13.05
C LEU A 15 -16.26 -45.83 -11.64
N ARG A 16 -15.71 -47.04 -11.49
CA ARG A 16 -15.46 -47.65 -10.16
C ARG A 16 -14.41 -46.88 -9.37
N ASP A 17 -13.34 -46.44 -10.03
CA ASP A 17 -12.26 -45.71 -9.39
C ASP A 17 -12.73 -44.31 -8.96
N LEU A 18 -13.53 -43.63 -9.80
CA LEU A 18 -14.17 -42.36 -9.45
C LEU A 18 -15.14 -42.52 -8.26
N LYS A 19 -15.95 -43.58 -8.25
CA LYS A 19 -16.85 -43.89 -7.14
C LYS A 19 -16.09 -44.10 -5.82
N LYS A 20 -14.97 -44.85 -5.84
CA LYS A 20 -14.10 -45.02 -4.67
C LYS A 20 -13.49 -43.71 -4.18
N GLN A 21 -13.11 -42.80 -5.09
CA GLN A 21 -12.61 -41.47 -4.72
C GLN A 21 -13.70 -40.58 -4.10
N ILE A 22 -14.93 -40.67 -4.60
CA ILE A 22 -16.07 -39.94 -4.03
C ILE A 22 -16.43 -40.49 -2.65
N GLU A 23 -16.44 -41.81 -2.47
CA GLU A 23 -16.72 -42.47 -1.18
C GLU A 23 -15.63 -42.18 -0.14
N SER A 24 -14.35 -42.17 -0.53
CA SER A 24 -13.26 -41.81 0.37
C SER A 24 -13.32 -40.34 0.80
N LYS A 25 -13.66 -39.44 -0.12
CA LYS A 25 -13.88 -38.01 0.18
C LYS A 25 -15.08 -37.80 1.11
N ALA A 26 -16.19 -38.51 0.87
CA ALA A 26 -17.37 -38.47 1.72
C ALA A 26 -17.09 -38.98 3.15
N GLN A 27 -16.26 -40.03 3.30
CA GLN A 27 -15.83 -40.51 4.62
C GLN A 27 -14.93 -39.50 5.35
N VAL A 28 -14.05 -38.80 4.64
CA VAL A 28 -13.23 -37.72 5.21
C VAL A 28 -14.12 -36.56 5.68
N ASP A 29 -15.10 -36.16 4.87
CA ASP A 29 -16.05 -35.10 5.22
C ASP A 29 -16.94 -35.49 6.40
N GLN A 30 -17.36 -36.76 6.49
CA GLN A 30 -18.14 -37.28 7.61
C GLN A 30 -17.33 -37.33 8.91
N LYS A 31 -16.05 -37.73 8.85
CA LYS A 31 -15.13 -37.68 10.00
C LYS A 31 -14.85 -36.24 10.44
N SER A 32 -14.69 -35.32 9.50
CA SER A 32 -14.52 -33.89 9.79
C SER A 32 -15.75 -33.30 10.50
N ARG A 33 -16.96 -33.63 10.04
CA ARG A 33 -18.22 -33.23 10.70
C ARG A 33 -18.38 -33.84 12.09
N ALA A 34 -18.03 -35.11 12.27
CA ALA A 34 -18.07 -35.77 13.58
C ALA A 34 -17.06 -35.15 14.57
N ALA A 35 -15.85 -34.80 14.10
CA ALA A 35 -14.87 -34.08 14.90
C ALA A 35 -15.36 -32.68 15.32
N LEU A 36 -15.98 -31.93 14.40
CA LEU A 36 -16.61 -30.64 14.68
C LEU A 36 -17.74 -30.76 15.73
N GLN A 37 -18.57 -31.79 15.64
CA GLN A 37 -19.63 -32.06 16.64
C GLN A 37 -19.08 -32.47 18.01
N TYR A 38 -17.95 -33.18 18.06
CA TYR A 38 -17.28 -33.53 19.32
C TYR A 38 -16.64 -32.28 19.97
N ILE A 39 -16.02 -31.41 19.15
CA ILE A 39 -15.48 -30.12 19.58
C ILE A 39 -16.57 -29.22 20.16
N GLN A 40 -17.77 -29.21 19.58
CA GLN A 40 -18.93 -28.45 20.08
C GLN A 40 -19.49 -28.96 21.41
N LYS A 41 -19.17 -30.20 21.83
CA LYS A 41 -19.67 -30.81 23.08
C LYS A 41 -18.66 -30.77 24.23
N ALA A 42 -17.42 -30.32 24.00
CA ALA A 42 -16.43 -30.17 25.06
C ALA A 42 -16.77 -28.96 25.95
N GLN A 43 -16.73 -29.12 27.27
CA GLN A 43 -16.89 -27.99 28.19
C GLN A 43 -15.69 -27.04 28.09
N PRO A 44 -15.89 -25.71 28.21
CA PRO A 44 -14.81 -24.75 28.22
C PRO A 44 -13.86 -25.05 29.39
N LEU A 45 -12.56 -24.97 29.13
CA LEU A 45 -11.53 -25.26 30.14
C LEU A 45 -11.46 -24.14 31.18
N SER A 46 -10.98 -24.47 32.37
CA SER A 46 -10.54 -23.43 33.32
C SER A 46 -9.40 -22.63 32.69
N GLN A 47 -9.24 -21.36 33.07
CA GLN A 47 -8.15 -20.51 32.55
C GLN A 47 -6.76 -21.11 32.84
N TYR A 48 -6.61 -21.77 33.99
CA TYR A 48 -5.37 -22.45 34.35
C TYR A 48 -5.06 -23.61 33.39
N ASP A 49 -6.05 -24.47 33.13
CA ASP A 49 -5.87 -25.62 32.22
C ASP A 49 -5.67 -25.17 30.78
N LEU A 50 -6.40 -24.13 30.35
CA LEU A 50 -6.25 -23.52 29.03
C LEU A 50 -4.82 -23.01 28.83
N ARG A 51 -4.26 -22.30 29.83
CA ARG A 51 -2.88 -21.80 29.79
C ARG A 51 -1.89 -22.94 29.59
N ILE A 52 -1.99 -23.98 30.41
CA ILE A 52 -1.06 -25.12 30.38
C ILE A 52 -1.13 -25.84 29.03
N GLN A 53 -2.34 -26.15 28.56
CA GLN A 53 -2.52 -26.85 27.29
C GLN A 53 -2.05 -26.01 26.10
N PHE A 54 -2.36 -24.72 26.10
CA PHE A 54 -1.93 -23.82 25.02
C PHE A 54 -0.40 -23.69 24.99
N GLN A 55 0.26 -23.47 26.14
CA GLN A 55 1.71 -23.42 26.22
C GLN A 55 2.37 -24.75 25.83
N HIS A 56 1.76 -25.88 26.20
CA HIS A 56 2.23 -27.21 25.79
C HIS A 56 2.23 -27.38 24.27
N TRP A 57 1.13 -27.02 23.60
CA TRP A 57 1.07 -27.12 22.14
C TRP A 57 1.93 -26.08 21.43
N LEU A 58 2.05 -24.87 21.97
CA LEU A 58 2.98 -23.86 21.47
C LEU A 58 4.44 -24.35 21.48
N ALA A 59 4.87 -25.04 22.54
CA ALA A 59 6.22 -25.59 22.63
C ALA A 59 6.48 -26.68 21.56
N LYS A 60 5.45 -27.45 21.19
CA LYS A 60 5.53 -28.48 20.14
C LYS A 60 5.58 -27.93 18.72
N LEU A 61 5.31 -26.64 18.50
CA LEU A 61 5.41 -26.03 17.17
C LEU A 61 6.84 -25.94 16.61
N GLY A 62 7.85 -26.14 17.46
CA GLY A 62 9.26 -26.17 17.06
C GLY A 62 9.69 -27.48 16.40
N ASP A 63 8.94 -28.57 16.59
CA ASP A 63 9.28 -29.89 16.09
C ASP A 63 8.48 -30.20 14.81
N LEU A 64 9.20 -30.43 13.70
CA LEU A 64 8.61 -30.70 12.38
C LEU A 64 7.66 -31.91 12.39
N SER A 65 7.95 -32.92 13.21
CA SER A 65 7.14 -34.15 13.26
C SER A 65 5.79 -33.95 13.95
N THR A 66 5.70 -32.96 14.86
CA THR A 66 4.51 -32.68 15.66
C THR A 66 3.83 -31.35 15.32
N LYS A 67 4.45 -30.51 14.47
CA LYS A 67 3.97 -29.16 14.08
C LYS A 67 2.52 -29.15 13.59
N GLN A 68 2.14 -30.07 12.70
CA GLN A 68 0.77 -30.10 12.16
C GLN A 68 -0.27 -30.50 13.21
N ILE A 69 0.06 -31.48 14.06
CA ILE A 69 -0.80 -31.92 15.15
C ILE A 69 -0.98 -30.79 16.16
N ALA A 70 0.11 -30.08 16.48
CA ALA A 70 0.08 -28.93 17.37
C ALA A 70 -0.84 -27.81 16.85
N TYR A 71 -0.79 -27.48 15.55
CA TYR A 71 -1.72 -26.50 14.96
C TYR A 71 -3.18 -26.94 15.05
N THR A 72 -3.49 -28.20 14.73
CA THR A 72 -4.87 -28.72 14.83
C THR A 72 -5.40 -28.64 16.26
N ASN A 73 -4.56 -28.95 17.25
CA ASN A 73 -4.93 -28.88 18.65
C ASN A 73 -5.06 -27.44 19.15
N ILE A 74 -4.16 -26.54 18.72
CA ILE A 74 -4.29 -25.10 18.99
C ILE A 74 -5.60 -24.57 18.41
N PHE A 75 -5.90 -24.87 17.15
CA PHE A 75 -7.14 -24.46 16.51
C PHE A 75 -8.36 -24.93 17.32
N SER A 76 -8.41 -26.21 17.67
CA SER A 76 -9.52 -26.80 18.45
C SER A 76 -9.64 -26.15 19.84
N LEU A 77 -8.51 -25.92 20.51
CA LEU A 77 -8.45 -25.31 21.84
C LEU A 77 -8.96 -23.86 21.81
N VAL A 78 -8.54 -23.06 20.82
CA VAL A 78 -8.98 -21.67 20.64
C VAL A 78 -10.46 -21.64 20.27
N GLN A 79 -10.91 -22.53 19.38
CA GLN A 79 -12.31 -22.61 18.94
C GLN A 79 -13.28 -22.95 20.09
N GLN A 80 -12.86 -23.77 21.06
CA GLN A 80 -13.68 -24.14 22.22
C GLN A 80 -13.75 -23.06 23.30
N ASN A 81 -12.83 -22.09 23.30
CA ASN A 81 -12.59 -21.19 24.43
C ASN A 81 -12.71 -19.70 24.05
N GLN A 82 -13.68 -19.31 23.23
CA GLN A 82 -13.85 -17.97 22.61
C GLN A 82 -14.32 -16.84 23.54
N SER A 83 -13.92 -16.84 24.82
CA SER A 83 -14.27 -15.75 25.74
C SER A 83 -13.21 -14.64 25.74
N GLN A 84 -13.61 -13.39 25.98
CA GLN A 84 -12.66 -12.27 26.04
C GLN A 84 -11.55 -12.44 27.08
N PRO A 85 -11.80 -12.95 28.31
CA PRO A 85 -10.73 -13.27 29.26
C PRO A 85 -9.75 -14.33 28.74
N ASN A 86 -10.24 -15.32 28.00
CA ASN A 86 -9.39 -16.34 27.39
C ASN A 86 -8.54 -15.75 26.28
N LEU A 87 -9.04 -14.80 25.48
CA LEU A 87 -8.25 -14.09 24.48
C LEU A 87 -7.04 -13.40 25.13
N GLN A 88 -7.24 -12.66 26.22
CA GLN A 88 -6.15 -11.99 26.94
C GLN A 88 -5.09 -12.99 27.43
N LEU A 89 -5.53 -14.14 27.95
CA LEU A 89 -4.64 -15.21 28.38
C LEU A 89 -3.81 -15.78 27.22
N LEU A 90 -4.44 -16.01 26.06
CA LEU A 90 -3.77 -16.51 24.86
C LEU A 90 -2.72 -15.51 24.36
N ILE A 91 -3.05 -14.21 24.31
CA ILE A 91 -2.11 -13.13 23.97
C ILE A 91 -0.91 -13.13 24.92
N THR A 92 -1.16 -13.24 26.22
CA THR A 92 -0.10 -13.29 27.25
C THR A 92 0.83 -14.48 27.03
N CYS A 93 0.29 -15.65 26.68
CA CYS A 93 1.09 -16.84 26.35
C CYS A 93 1.96 -16.68 25.10
N LEU A 94 1.51 -15.89 24.12
CA LEU A 94 2.27 -15.60 22.91
C LEU A 94 3.43 -14.65 23.19
N GLN A 95 3.24 -13.66 24.06
CA GLN A 95 4.28 -12.72 24.49
C GLN A 95 5.37 -13.39 25.35
N THR A 96 5.05 -14.51 26.01
CA THR A 96 6.02 -15.22 26.84
C THR A 96 7.07 -15.91 25.96
N PRO A 97 8.39 -15.68 26.18
CA PRO A 97 9.44 -16.40 25.48
C PRO A 97 9.32 -17.89 25.82
N ILE A 98 9.21 -18.73 24.78
CA ILE A 98 9.24 -20.19 24.94
C ILE A 98 10.34 -20.69 24.02
N ASN A 99 11.31 -21.40 24.62
CA ASN A 99 12.43 -21.98 23.91
C ASN A 99 11.93 -22.91 22.79
N GLY A 100 12.50 -22.77 21.58
CA GLY A 100 12.17 -23.62 20.44
C GLY A 100 10.95 -23.18 19.62
N LYS A 101 10.27 -22.07 19.94
CA LYS A 101 9.25 -21.50 19.04
C LYS A 101 9.92 -20.95 17.78
N GLY A 102 9.57 -21.47 16.61
CA GLY A 102 9.89 -20.79 15.35
C GLY A 102 9.06 -19.51 15.20
N SER A 103 9.68 -18.39 14.80
CA SER A 103 9.01 -17.10 14.55
C SER A 103 7.75 -17.27 13.71
N GLU A 104 7.86 -18.01 12.59
CA GLU A 104 6.77 -18.34 11.67
C GLU A 104 5.58 -18.97 12.41
N SER A 105 5.85 -19.85 13.37
CA SER A 105 4.80 -20.60 14.07
C SER A 105 4.02 -19.75 15.06
N ILE A 106 4.65 -18.73 15.64
CA ILE A 106 3.97 -17.75 16.49
C ILE A 106 3.01 -16.93 15.64
N ILE A 107 3.48 -16.42 14.50
CA ILE A 107 2.67 -15.61 13.59
C ILE A 107 1.47 -16.40 13.05
N LYS A 108 1.68 -17.65 12.64
CA LYS A 108 0.57 -18.54 12.22
C LYS A 108 -0.43 -18.80 13.34
N THR A 109 0.03 -18.88 14.59
CA THR A 109 -0.85 -19.03 15.75
C THR A 109 -1.69 -17.76 15.98
N ILE A 110 -1.09 -16.58 15.83
CA ILE A 110 -1.83 -15.30 15.86
C ILE A 110 -2.91 -15.31 14.78
N ASN A 111 -2.56 -15.71 13.55
CA ASN A 111 -3.50 -15.76 12.43
C ASN A 111 -4.71 -16.68 12.72
N ILE A 112 -4.48 -17.82 13.39
CA ILE A 112 -5.55 -18.72 13.85
C ILE A 112 -6.47 -18.02 14.87
N ILE A 113 -5.90 -17.35 15.86
CA ILE A 113 -6.69 -16.65 16.90
C ILE A 113 -7.52 -15.52 16.26
N VAL A 114 -6.88 -14.71 15.42
CA VAL A 114 -7.50 -13.64 14.63
C VAL A 114 -8.68 -14.17 13.82
N GLY A 115 -8.49 -15.28 13.12
CA GLY A 115 -9.51 -15.92 12.29
C GLY A 115 -10.69 -16.50 13.08
N ILE A 116 -10.45 -17.04 14.28
CA ILE A 116 -11.50 -17.64 15.12
C ILE A 116 -12.31 -16.58 15.86
N TYR A 117 -11.64 -15.63 16.52
CA TYR A 117 -12.33 -14.60 17.31
C TYR A 117 -13.01 -13.55 16.42
N GLY A 118 -12.46 -13.24 15.25
CA GLY A 118 -13.09 -12.32 14.28
C GLY A 118 -13.53 -11.00 14.92
N ASP A 119 -14.76 -10.56 14.62
CA ASP A 119 -15.30 -9.26 15.08
C ASP A 119 -15.32 -9.08 16.62
N THR A 120 -15.10 -10.14 17.42
CA THR A 120 -15.03 -10.05 18.89
C THR A 120 -13.72 -9.46 19.43
N ILE A 121 -12.66 -9.42 18.61
CA ILE A 121 -11.36 -8.87 19.01
C ILE A 121 -11.46 -7.34 19.15
N THR A 122 -11.02 -6.81 20.29
CA THR A 122 -11.01 -5.36 20.53
C THR A 122 -9.84 -4.68 19.81
N VAL A 123 -9.92 -3.37 19.59
CA VAL A 123 -8.82 -2.59 19.00
C VAL A 123 -7.53 -2.73 19.83
N THR A 124 -7.64 -2.73 21.16
CA THR A 124 -6.51 -2.91 22.08
C THR A 124 -5.83 -4.26 21.89
N ASP A 125 -6.59 -5.32 21.60
CA ASP A 125 -6.04 -6.65 21.35
C ASP A 125 -5.31 -6.73 20.01
N ILE A 126 -5.84 -6.03 19.00
CA ILE A 126 -5.21 -5.92 17.68
C ILE A 126 -3.86 -5.21 17.79
N TYR A 127 -3.77 -4.13 18.58
CA TYR A 127 -2.49 -3.49 18.88
C TYR A 127 -1.48 -4.47 19.49
N LYS A 128 -1.90 -5.31 20.44
CA LYS A 128 -1.00 -6.32 21.03
C LYS A 128 -0.55 -7.37 20.01
N PHE A 129 -1.43 -7.80 19.11
CA PHE A 129 -1.03 -8.71 18.02
C PHE A 129 -0.03 -8.04 17.08
N ILE A 130 -0.28 -6.78 16.69
CA ILE A 130 0.64 -6.00 15.87
C ILE A 130 2.00 -5.87 16.56
N GLU A 131 2.04 -5.51 17.84
CA GLU A 131 3.28 -5.40 18.62
C GLU A 131 4.07 -6.71 18.64
N ILE A 132 3.40 -7.86 18.77
CA ILE A 132 4.05 -9.17 18.70
C ILE A 132 4.61 -9.41 17.29
N MET A 133 3.85 -9.11 16.24
CA MET A 133 4.31 -9.29 14.84
C MET A 133 5.54 -8.42 14.53
N LEU A 134 5.54 -7.16 14.99
CA LEU A 134 6.63 -6.21 14.76
C LEU A 134 7.99 -6.70 15.30
N LYS A 135 8.00 -7.51 16.38
CA LYS A 135 9.24 -8.13 16.91
C LYS A 135 9.95 -9.02 15.89
N TYR A 136 9.24 -9.50 14.87
CA TYR A 136 9.74 -10.41 13.85
C TYR A 136 9.98 -9.74 12.49
N PHE A 137 9.85 -8.41 12.36
CA PHE A 137 10.07 -7.70 11.10
C PHE A 137 11.54 -7.72 10.64
N ASN A 138 12.48 -7.93 11.55
CA ASN A 138 13.90 -8.05 11.24
C ASN A 138 14.33 -9.52 11.00
N ASP A 139 13.38 -10.46 10.94
CA ASP A 139 13.66 -11.87 10.65
C ASP A 139 14.06 -12.04 9.18
N SER A 140 15.18 -12.72 8.93
CA SER A 140 15.71 -12.94 7.58
C SER A 140 14.97 -14.02 6.80
N ASN A 141 14.11 -14.80 7.47
CA ASN A 141 13.37 -15.88 6.84
C ASN A 141 12.12 -15.35 6.11
N ASN A 142 12.13 -15.46 4.78
CA ASN A 142 11.01 -15.07 3.93
C ASN A 142 9.68 -15.73 4.32
N ASN A 143 9.68 -16.96 4.87
CA ASN A 143 8.45 -17.61 5.33
C ASN A 143 7.81 -16.88 6.51
N VAL A 144 8.63 -16.26 7.37
CA VAL A 144 8.15 -15.45 8.49
C VAL A 144 7.52 -14.17 7.95
N GLN A 145 8.19 -13.48 7.02
CA GLN A 145 7.68 -12.27 6.37
C GLN A 145 6.33 -12.51 5.67
N MET A 146 6.23 -13.62 4.93
CA MET A 146 4.97 -14.02 4.29
C MET A 146 3.87 -14.40 5.29
N ALA A 147 4.23 -15.06 6.39
CA ALA A 147 3.25 -15.34 7.45
C ALA A 147 2.75 -14.04 8.11
N ILE A 148 3.64 -13.05 8.29
CA ILE A 148 3.27 -11.73 8.82
C ILE A 148 2.31 -11.03 7.85
N SER A 149 2.63 -10.99 6.55
CA SER A 149 1.77 -10.32 5.56
C SER A 149 0.39 -10.97 5.48
N GLU A 150 0.30 -12.29 5.49
CA GLU A 150 -0.96 -13.03 5.52
C GLU A 150 -1.76 -12.72 6.80
N CYS A 151 -1.10 -12.77 7.96
CA CYS A 151 -1.74 -12.47 9.25
C CYS A 151 -2.26 -11.02 9.32
N TRP A 152 -1.48 -10.07 8.81
CA TRP A 152 -1.84 -8.65 8.76
C TRP A 152 -3.09 -8.43 7.89
N SER A 153 -3.12 -8.99 6.68
CA SER A 153 -4.27 -8.91 5.79
C SER A 153 -5.50 -9.65 6.32
N ASN A 154 -5.33 -10.79 6.98
CA ASN A 154 -6.46 -11.50 7.59
C ASN A 154 -7.04 -10.70 8.76
N THR A 155 -6.18 -10.07 9.57
CA THR A 155 -6.60 -9.14 10.64
C THR A 155 -7.41 -7.97 10.06
N TYR A 156 -7.00 -7.46 8.89
CA TYR A 156 -7.78 -6.45 8.17
C TYR A 156 -9.19 -6.95 7.87
N ILE A 157 -9.29 -8.05 7.12
CA ILE A 157 -10.55 -8.60 6.62
C ILE A 157 -11.49 -8.93 7.78
N LYS A 158 -10.99 -9.62 8.80
CA LYS A 158 -11.80 -10.26 9.84
C LYS A 158 -12.16 -9.36 11.02
N ASN A 159 -11.41 -8.28 11.27
CA ASN A 159 -11.56 -7.51 12.51
C ASN A 159 -11.61 -5.99 12.29
N ILE A 160 -10.97 -5.49 11.22
CA ILE A 160 -10.77 -4.05 11.01
C ILE A 160 -11.60 -3.47 9.87
N SER A 161 -11.96 -4.28 8.85
CA SER A 161 -12.62 -3.82 7.63
C SER A 161 -13.88 -2.97 7.87
N LYS A 162 -14.64 -3.25 8.94
CA LYS A 162 -15.88 -2.53 9.31
C LYS A 162 -15.67 -1.33 10.25
N LYS A 163 -14.44 -1.04 10.67
CA LYS A 163 -14.12 0.08 11.57
C LYS A 163 -14.05 1.41 10.78
N PRO A 164 -14.14 2.57 11.46
CA PRO A 164 -13.98 3.88 10.83
C PRO A 164 -12.64 4.00 10.10
N VAL A 165 -12.62 4.68 8.95
CA VAL A 165 -11.44 4.76 8.05
C VAL A 165 -10.18 5.17 8.82
N GLN A 166 -10.27 6.19 9.67
CA GLN A 166 -9.15 6.70 10.46
C GLN A 166 -8.54 5.62 11.37
N GLN A 167 -9.38 4.80 12.03
CA GLN A 167 -8.89 3.70 12.86
C GLN A 167 -8.23 2.61 12.02
N ARG A 168 -8.78 2.32 10.84
CA ARG A 168 -8.19 1.33 9.92
C ARG A 168 -6.82 1.80 9.45
N VAL A 169 -6.68 3.06 9.05
CA VAL A 169 -5.42 3.67 8.60
C VAL A 169 -4.38 3.70 9.74
N LEU A 170 -4.80 4.10 10.94
CA LEU A 170 -3.93 4.13 12.12
C LEU A 170 -3.35 2.74 12.41
N LEU A 171 -4.20 1.71 12.48
CA LEU A 171 -3.78 0.36 12.85
C LEU A 171 -2.99 -0.35 11.76
N MET A 172 -3.42 -0.21 10.50
CA MET A 172 -2.98 -1.11 9.44
C MET A 172 -1.96 -0.49 8.50
N TYR A 173 -1.87 0.83 8.43
CA TYR A 173 -1.00 1.55 7.50
C TYR A 173 0.08 2.38 8.20
N SER A 174 -0.29 3.21 9.18
CA SER A 174 0.60 4.25 9.74
C SER A 174 1.92 3.69 10.28
N THR A 175 1.88 2.57 11.00
CA THR A 175 3.09 1.90 11.48
C THR A 175 3.97 1.38 10.33
N LEU A 176 3.36 0.84 9.27
CA LEU A 176 4.10 0.31 8.12
C LEU A 176 4.73 1.45 7.31
N SER A 177 4.00 2.55 7.09
CA SER A 177 4.53 3.71 6.36
C SER A 177 5.69 4.35 7.11
N GLN A 178 5.58 4.47 8.44
CA GLN A 178 6.67 4.93 9.29
C GLN A 178 7.90 4.01 9.19
N LEU A 179 7.74 2.69 9.29
CA LEU A 179 8.87 1.74 9.18
C LEU A 179 9.57 1.80 7.83
N ILE A 180 8.84 2.07 6.75
CA ILE A 180 9.41 2.26 5.42
C ILE A 180 10.14 3.60 5.34
N GLY A 181 9.53 4.68 5.85
CA GLY A 181 10.07 6.04 5.75
C GLY A 181 11.23 6.37 6.70
N SER A 182 11.25 5.79 7.91
CA SER A 182 12.11 6.24 9.02
C SER A 182 13.51 5.62 9.07
N GLY A 183 14.01 5.04 7.98
CA GLY A 183 15.39 4.54 7.91
C GLY A 183 15.72 3.36 8.84
N GLY A 184 14.74 2.49 9.16
CA GLY A 184 14.98 1.25 9.90
C GLY A 184 15.95 0.28 9.18
N SER A 185 16.17 -0.91 9.75
CA SER A 185 16.99 -1.91 9.05
C SER A 185 16.38 -2.23 7.68
N ARG A 186 17.23 -2.49 6.67
CA ARG A 186 16.78 -2.85 5.32
C ARG A 186 15.79 -4.02 5.33
N GLN A 187 16.01 -5.00 6.21
CA GLN A 187 15.13 -6.15 6.41
C GLN A 187 13.74 -5.73 6.94
N THR A 188 13.70 -4.77 7.87
CA THR A 188 12.44 -4.24 8.41
C THR A 188 11.66 -3.50 7.34
N GLN A 189 12.33 -2.67 6.54
CA GLN A 189 11.73 -1.95 5.42
C GLN A 189 11.19 -2.91 4.35
N GLU A 190 11.95 -3.95 4.01
CA GLU A 190 11.54 -4.99 3.08
C GLU A 190 10.29 -5.73 3.59
N THR A 191 10.31 -6.18 4.85
CA THR A 191 9.15 -6.85 5.48
C THR A 191 7.93 -5.94 5.51
N ALA A 192 8.08 -4.68 5.93
CA ALA A 192 6.99 -3.71 5.94
C ALA A 192 6.42 -3.47 4.53
N THR A 193 7.28 -3.41 3.52
CA THR A 193 6.87 -3.27 2.12
C THR A 193 6.11 -4.51 1.62
N ILE A 194 6.56 -5.72 1.98
CA ILE A 194 5.85 -6.97 1.66
C ILE A 194 4.46 -6.96 2.30
N VAL A 195 4.37 -6.66 3.59
CA VAL A 195 3.10 -6.59 4.33
C VAL A 195 2.17 -5.56 3.70
N LEU A 196 2.68 -4.37 3.41
CA LEU A 196 1.90 -3.29 2.80
C LEU A 196 1.42 -3.68 1.39
N SER A 197 2.26 -4.35 0.59
CA SER A 197 1.86 -4.83 -0.74
C SER A 197 0.69 -5.84 -0.68
N GLN A 198 0.71 -6.76 0.28
CA GLN A 198 -0.37 -7.72 0.49
C GLN A 198 -1.65 -7.04 1.02
N LEU A 199 -1.50 -6.02 1.87
CA LEU A 199 -2.60 -5.21 2.35
C LEU A 199 -3.28 -4.48 1.19
N PHE A 200 -2.53 -3.80 0.31
CA PHE A 200 -3.11 -3.11 -0.84
C PHE A 200 -3.79 -4.06 -1.84
N GLU A 201 -3.24 -5.25 -2.07
CA GLU A 201 -3.93 -6.29 -2.83
C GLU A 201 -5.30 -6.65 -2.20
N THR A 202 -5.30 -6.78 -0.87
CA THR A 202 -6.49 -7.10 -0.09
C THR A 202 -7.52 -5.97 -0.18
N LEU A 203 -7.08 -4.71 -0.05
CA LEU A 203 -7.92 -3.52 -0.15
C LEU A 203 -8.54 -3.39 -1.54
N THR A 204 -7.76 -3.58 -2.60
CA THR A 204 -8.26 -3.57 -3.98
C THR A 204 -9.27 -4.70 -4.22
N THR A 205 -9.01 -5.90 -3.69
CA THR A 205 -9.93 -7.05 -3.81
C THR A 205 -11.24 -6.81 -3.03
N ALA A 206 -11.15 -6.20 -1.85
CA ALA A 206 -12.29 -5.81 -1.02
C ALA A 206 -13.00 -4.53 -1.51
N GLN A 207 -12.47 -3.87 -2.55
CA GLN A 207 -12.96 -2.59 -3.10
C GLN A 207 -13.02 -1.46 -2.06
N ASP A 208 -12.05 -1.42 -1.15
CA ASP A 208 -12.02 -0.43 -0.07
C ASP A 208 -11.43 0.92 -0.51
N LEU A 209 -12.20 1.63 -1.34
CA LEU A 209 -11.78 2.90 -1.94
C LEU A 209 -11.47 3.96 -0.90
N ALA A 210 -12.24 4.00 0.20
CA ALA A 210 -12.09 5.02 1.24
C ALA A 210 -10.73 4.90 1.92
N PHE A 211 -10.31 3.67 2.28
CA PHE A 211 -8.98 3.45 2.86
C PHE A 211 -7.88 3.91 1.90
N ILE A 212 -7.95 3.48 0.63
CA ILE A 212 -6.91 3.76 -0.37
C ILE A 212 -6.79 5.27 -0.62
N LYS A 213 -7.90 6.00 -0.66
CA LYS A 213 -7.91 7.46 -0.83
C LYS A 213 -7.25 8.20 0.33
N ASP A 214 -7.42 7.75 1.57
CA ASP A 214 -6.81 8.39 2.73
C ASP A 214 -5.27 8.23 2.75
N VAL A 215 -4.76 7.09 2.26
CA VAL A 215 -3.33 6.77 2.37
C VAL A 215 -2.52 7.07 1.11
N VAL A 216 -3.16 7.34 -0.03
CA VAL A 216 -2.44 7.49 -1.32
C VAL A 216 -1.45 8.65 -1.31
N LYS A 217 -1.81 9.77 -0.69
CA LYS A 217 -0.95 10.96 -0.66
C LYS A 217 0.35 10.68 0.11
N ASP A 218 0.24 10.06 1.28
CA ASP A 218 1.39 9.66 2.10
C ASP A 218 2.27 8.65 1.35
N TYR A 219 1.65 7.59 0.81
CA TYR A 219 2.39 6.57 0.09
C TYR A 219 3.08 7.10 -1.17
N LEU A 220 2.44 8.01 -1.91
CA LEU A 220 3.02 8.65 -3.07
C LEU A 220 4.27 9.46 -2.70
N GLY A 221 4.24 10.16 -1.56
CA GLY A 221 5.41 10.83 -1.00
C GLY A 221 6.57 9.87 -0.76
N ILE A 222 6.29 8.71 -0.14
CA ILE A 222 7.28 7.65 0.07
C ILE A 222 7.82 7.13 -1.26
N TYR A 223 6.94 6.79 -2.20
CA TYR A 223 7.30 6.22 -3.50
C TYR A 223 8.22 7.14 -4.31
N LEU A 224 7.94 8.44 -4.31
CA LEU A 224 8.72 9.42 -5.06
C LEU A 224 10.07 9.73 -4.39
N LYS A 225 10.12 9.85 -3.06
CA LYS A 225 11.33 10.22 -2.31
C LYS A 225 12.30 9.03 -2.12
N GLN A 226 11.80 7.83 -1.85
CA GLN A 226 12.65 6.70 -1.48
C GLN A 226 13.40 6.07 -2.66
N GLN A 227 14.53 5.45 -2.39
CA GLN A 227 15.20 4.59 -3.35
C GLN A 227 14.47 3.25 -3.43
N ILE A 228 13.94 2.92 -4.61
CA ILE A 228 13.19 1.68 -4.80
C ILE A 228 14.14 0.52 -5.10
N ASP A 229 14.39 -0.33 -4.10
CA ASP A 229 15.22 -1.51 -4.23
C ASP A 229 14.43 -2.84 -4.21
N HIS A 230 13.21 -2.83 -3.66
CA HIS A 230 12.30 -3.97 -3.58
C HIS A 230 11.10 -3.86 -4.53
N SER A 231 10.61 -4.98 -5.07
CA SER A 231 9.50 -5.00 -6.03
C SER A 231 8.17 -4.54 -5.43
N GLY A 232 8.01 -4.69 -4.11
CA GLY A 232 6.78 -4.35 -3.40
C GLY A 232 6.35 -2.89 -3.56
N PHE A 233 7.27 -1.95 -3.77
CA PHE A 233 6.91 -0.55 -4.05
C PHE A 233 6.10 -0.39 -5.34
N TYR A 234 6.53 -1.05 -6.41
CA TYR A 234 5.79 -1.06 -7.68
C TYR A 234 4.48 -1.81 -7.56
N THR A 235 4.44 -2.89 -6.77
CA THR A 235 3.20 -3.63 -6.49
C THR A 235 2.16 -2.78 -5.76
N ILE A 236 2.57 -2.02 -4.75
CA ILE A 236 1.67 -1.11 -4.02
C ILE A 236 1.15 -0.03 -4.98
N MET A 237 2.03 0.67 -5.71
CA MET A 237 1.61 1.65 -6.71
C MET A 237 0.70 1.04 -7.78
N PHE A 238 0.95 -0.20 -8.20
CA PHE A 238 0.10 -0.92 -9.13
C PHE A 238 -1.32 -1.07 -8.59
N TYR A 239 -1.50 -1.49 -7.35
CA TYR A 239 -2.83 -1.61 -6.75
C TYR A 239 -3.51 -0.25 -6.55
N ILE A 240 -2.77 0.77 -6.12
CA ILE A 240 -3.30 2.13 -5.99
C ILE A 240 -3.78 2.64 -7.35
N ILE A 241 -2.94 2.60 -8.39
CA ILE A 241 -3.32 3.05 -9.74
C ILE A 241 -4.44 2.19 -10.31
N LYS A 242 -4.42 0.88 -10.10
CA LYS A 242 -5.50 -0.03 -10.53
C LYS A 242 -6.84 0.39 -9.94
N THR A 243 -6.85 0.87 -8.69
CA THR A 243 -8.07 1.25 -7.97
C THR A 243 -8.51 2.69 -8.22
N LEU A 244 -7.59 3.66 -8.14
CA LEU A 244 -7.90 5.10 -8.25
C LEU A 244 -7.79 5.64 -9.68
N GLN A 245 -7.19 4.87 -10.59
CA GLN A 245 -6.78 5.29 -11.93
C GLN A 245 -5.66 6.35 -11.92
N ILE A 246 -4.75 6.28 -12.90
CA ILE A 246 -3.60 7.20 -13.01
C ILE A 246 -4.04 8.66 -13.18
N GLN A 247 -5.24 8.89 -13.72
CA GLN A 247 -5.80 10.22 -13.94
C GLN A 247 -6.01 10.99 -12.61
N SER A 248 -6.26 10.28 -11.52
CA SER A 248 -6.46 10.87 -10.18
C SER A 248 -5.20 11.51 -9.59
N PHE A 249 -4.03 11.33 -10.22
CA PHE A 249 -2.74 11.86 -9.76
C PHE A 249 -2.33 13.13 -10.52
N THR A 250 -3.27 14.01 -10.85
CA THR A 250 -3.17 15.12 -11.83
C THR A 250 -1.79 15.78 -11.94
N SER A 251 -1.16 16.20 -10.84
CA SER A 251 0.15 16.87 -10.86
C SER A 251 1.36 15.93 -10.73
N GLN A 252 1.18 14.68 -10.34
CA GLN A 252 2.26 13.71 -10.11
C GLN A 252 2.35 12.58 -11.14
N GLN A 253 1.46 12.51 -12.14
CA GLN A 253 1.48 11.44 -13.15
C GLN A 253 2.85 11.27 -13.81
N ILE A 254 3.43 12.39 -14.25
CA ILE A 254 4.75 12.41 -14.89
C ILE A 254 5.82 11.91 -13.92
N GLN A 255 5.81 12.37 -12.67
CA GLN A 255 6.78 11.94 -11.65
C GLN A 255 6.69 10.45 -11.35
N VAL A 256 5.48 9.87 -11.32
CA VAL A 256 5.28 8.43 -11.14
C VAL A 256 5.83 7.65 -12.34
N ILE A 257 5.58 8.11 -13.57
CA ILE A 257 6.11 7.49 -14.79
C ILE A 257 7.64 7.56 -14.80
N ASP A 258 8.23 8.74 -14.54
CA ASP A 258 9.67 8.94 -14.49
C ASP A 258 10.33 8.06 -13.44
N LYS A 259 9.79 8.01 -12.22
CA LYS A 259 10.28 7.14 -11.14
C LYS A 259 10.21 5.67 -11.57
N THR A 260 9.15 5.27 -12.26
CA THR A 260 9.00 3.91 -12.80
C THR A 260 10.04 3.62 -13.89
N LEU A 261 10.30 4.56 -14.79
CA LEU A 261 11.34 4.45 -15.83
C LEU A 261 12.74 4.34 -15.25
N GLN A 262 13.05 5.13 -14.21
CA GLN A 262 14.31 5.00 -13.46
C GLN A 262 14.49 3.58 -12.92
N GLY A 263 13.41 2.99 -12.39
CA GLY A 263 13.38 1.58 -11.96
C GLY A 263 13.67 0.59 -13.08
N ILE A 264 13.07 0.78 -14.26
CA ILE A 264 13.26 -0.09 -15.43
C ILE A 264 14.71 -0.02 -15.94
N ASN A 265 15.28 1.19 -16.01
CA ASN A 265 16.63 1.46 -16.52
C ASN A 265 17.75 1.07 -15.54
N ASN A 266 17.45 0.94 -14.25
CA ASN A 266 18.47 0.63 -13.26
C ASN A 266 18.88 -0.85 -13.32
N GLN A 267 19.96 -1.14 -14.05
CA GLN A 267 20.52 -2.48 -14.21
C GLN A 267 21.02 -3.12 -12.90
N LYS A 268 21.23 -2.33 -11.83
CA LYS A 268 21.63 -2.85 -10.51
C LYS A 268 20.47 -3.47 -9.74
N LEU A 269 19.23 -3.18 -10.11
CA LEU A 269 18.05 -3.73 -9.44
C LEU A 269 17.86 -5.21 -9.79
N ASN A 270 17.27 -5.94 -8.84
CA ASN A 270 16.86 -7.32 -9.06
C ASN A 270 15.83 -7.37 -10.21
N TYR A 271 15.90 -8.43 -11.03
CA TYR A 271 14.97 -8.66 -12.12
C TYR A 271 13.49 -8.61 -11.66
N ARG A 272 13.16 -9.06 -10.45
CA ARG A 272 11.80 -9.00 -9.89
C ARG A 272 11.31 -7.57 -9.72
N THR A 273 12.17 -6.68 -9.23
CA THR A 273 11.90 -5.25 -9.07
C THR A 273 11.65 -4.59 -10.43
N ARG A 274 12.45 -4.91 -11.44
CA ARG A 274 12.27 -4.43 -12.82
C ARG A 274 10.99 -4.97 -13.46
N VAL A 275 10.66 -6.25 -13.26
CA VAL A 275 9.38 -6.83 -13.71
C VAL A 275 8.19 -6.11 -13.05
N GLY A 276 8.28 -5.79 -11.76
CA GLY A 276 7.26 -4.98 -11.07
C GLY A 276 7.06 -3.61 -11.72
N ALA A 277 8.16 -2.90 -12.02
CA ALA A 277 8.11 -1.61 -12.71
C ALA A 277 7.51 -1.71 -14.13
N LEU A 278 7.86 -2.75 -14.89
CA LEU A 278 7.31 -3.01 -16.22
C LEU A 278 5.81 -3.34 -16.18
N ASN A 279 5.35 -4.10 -15.18
CA ASN A 279 3.94 -4.39 -14.98
C ASN A 279 3.14 -3.13 -14.60
N LEU A 280 3.73 -2.26 -13.78
CA LEU A 280 3.15 -0.94 -13.49
C LEU A 280 3.05 -0.08 -14.76
N MET A 281 4.12 -0.04 -15.56
CA MET A 281 4.16 0.70 -16.81
C MET A 281 3.09 0.20 -17.80
N LYS A 282 2.89 -1.11 -17.88
CA LYS A 282 1.80 -1.73 -18.67
C LYS A 282 0.44 -1.24 -18.19
N LEU A 283 0.17 -1.28 -16.89
CA LEU A 283 -1.11 -0.84 -16.32
C LEU A 283 -1.41 0.63 -16.66
N ILE A 284 -0.40 1.50 -16.53
CA ILE A 284 -0.52 2.93 -16.85
C ILE A 284 -0.95 3.12 -18.32
N ALA A 285 -0.30 2.43 -19.26
CA ALA A 285 -0.71 2.50 -20.68
C ALA A 285 -2.15 2.03 -20.88
N THR A 286 -2.54 0.89 -20.31
CA THR A 286 -3.92 0.39 -20.46
C THR A 286 -4.95 1.39 -19.93
N GLN A 287 -4.67 2.06 -18.81
CA GLN A 287 -5.59 3.07 -18.28
C GLN A 287 -5.66 4.34 -19.12
N TYR A 288 -4.55 4.75 -19.73
CA TYR A 288 -4.57 5.86 -20.68
C TYR A 288 -5.34 5.54 -21.96
N GLN A 289 -5.22 4.32 -22.49
CA GLN A 289 -6.01 3.89 -23.65
C GLN A 289 -7.53 3.93 -23.38
N ASN A 290 -7.93 3.56 -22.16
CA ASN A 290 -9.34 3.48 -21.77
C ASN A 290 -9.92 4.84 -21.35
N SER A 291 -9.10 5.87 -21.19
CA SER A 291 -9.57 7.18 -20.79
C SER A 291 -9.90 8.06 -22.00
N ASN A 292 -11.05 8.73 -21.96
CA ASN A 292 -11.46 9.74 -22.96
C ASN A 292 -10.60 11.01 -22.92
N PHE A 293 -9.59 11.07 -22.04
CA PHE A 293 -8.70 12.21 -21.95
C PHE A 293 -7.69 12.17 -23.10
N LYS A 294 -7.68 13.23 -23.92
CA LYS A 294 -6.53 13.56 -24.77
C LYS A 294 -5.38 13.98 -23.86
N ILE A 295 -4.56 13.03 -23.43
CA ILE A 295 -3.45 13.32 -22.53
C ILE A 295 -2.22 13.66 -23.36
N ALA A 296 -1.74 14.89 -23.16
CA ALA A 296 -0.48 15.35 -23.68
C ALA A 296 0.67 14.68 -22.92
N LEU A 297 0.96 13.41 -23.23
CA LEU A 297 2.18 12.76 -22.75
C LEU A 297 3.44 13.42 -23.35
N GLY A 298 3.30 14.19 -24.44
CA GLY A 298 4.39 14.90 -25.09
C GLY A 298 5.58 13.98 -25.37
N ASN A 299 6.78 14.45 -25.05
CA ASN A 299 8.03 13.68 -25.24
C ASN A 299 8.15 12.47 -24.31
N LEU A 300 7.33 12.37 -23.24
CA LEU A 300 7.40 11.25 -22.30
C LEU A 300 7.02 9.93 -22.96
N HIS A 301 6.07 9.95 -23.89
CA HIS A 301 5.65 8.74 -24.62
C HIS A 301 6.80 8.12 -25.42
N GLU A 302 7.56 8.96 -26.15
CA GLU A 302 8.73 8.52 -26.91
C GLU A 302 9.83 7.97 -25.99
N GLN A 303 10.09 8.64 -24.86
CA GLN A 303 11.07 8.19 -23.87
C GLN A 303 10.68 6.82 -23.28
N VAL A 304 9.41 6.62 -22.95
CA VAL A 304 8.92 5.33 -22.45
C VAL A 304 9.12 4.24 -23.50
N ILE A 305 8.78 4.50 -24.77
CA ILE A 305 8.98 3.53 -25.86
C ILE A 305 10.45 3.12 -25.98
N ILE A 306 11.38 4.08 -25.99
CA ILE A 306 12.82 3.80 -26.11
C ILE A 306 13.30 2.89 -24.97
N VAL A 307 12.95 3.24 -23.73
CA VAL A 307 13.32 2.47 -22.54
C VAL A 307 12.75 1.05 -22.55
N LEU A 308 11.50 0.91 -23.00
CA LEU A 308 10.84 -0.39 -23.11
C LEU A 308 11.44 -1.24 -24.24
N GLU A 309 11.78 -0.64 -25.39
CA GLU A 309 12.47 -1.32 -26.50
C GLU A 309 13.82 -1.87 -26.07
N ASP A 310 14.63 -1.08 -25.37
CA ASP A 310 15.92 -1.53 -24.84
C ASP A 310 15.73 -2.66 -23.82
N SER A 311 14.70 -2.57 -22.98
CA SER A 311 14.36 -3.62 -22.01
C SER A 311 13.87 -4.93 -22.66
N THR A 312 13.40 -4.92 -23.92
CA THR A 312 13.06 -6.17 -24.63
C THR A 312 14.29 -7.02 -24.98
N ARG A 313 15.49 -6.42 -24.92
CA ARG A 313 16.79 -7.06 -25.17
C ARG A 313 17.51 -7.43 -23.87
N ASP A 314 16.82 -7.36 -22.72
CA ASP A 314 17.40 -7.70 -21.44
C ASP A 314 17.92 -9.14 -21.39
N ARG A 315 18.94 -9.42 -20.59
CA ARG A 315 19.46 -10.79 -20.42
C ARG A 315 18.46 -11.76 -19.76
N VAL A 316 17.50 -11.25 -18.99
CA VAL A 316 16.52 -12.08 -18.25
C VAL A 316 15.21 -12.19 -19.03
N ILE A 317 14.82 -13.41 -19.40
CA ILE A 317 13.61 -13.69 -20.20
C ILE A 317 12.33 -13.11 -19.56
N ALA A 318 12.20 -13.18 -18.23
CA ALA A 318 11.05 -12.61 -17.53
C ALA A 318 10.94 -11.08 -17.73
N VAL A 319 12.07 -10.37 -17.72
CA VAL A 319 12.13 -8.93 -18.00
C VAL A 319 11.78 -8.66 -19.45
N GLN A 320 12.35 -9.43 -20.40
CA GLN A 320 12.01 -9.30 -21.83
C GLN A 320 10.51 -9.46 -22.09
N ASN A 321 9.88 -10.49 -21.50
CA ASN A 321 8.46 -10.77 -21.68
C ASN A 321 7.60 -9.65 -21.11
N ALA A 322 7.88 -9.21 -19.88
CA ALA A 322 7.19 -8.07 -19.27
C ALA A 322 7.36 -6.80 -20.12
N ALA A 323 8.57 -6.52 -20.60
CA ALA A 323 8.87 -5.36 -21.44
C ALA A 323 8.13 -5.40 -22.78
N ARG A 324 8.09 -6.55 -23.46
CA ARG A 324 7.31 -6.71 -24.71
C ARG A 324 5.82 -6.44 -24.49
N THR A 325 5.26 -6.93 -23.38
CA THR A 325 3.84 -6.68 -23.07
C THR A 325 3.57 -5.21 -22.75
N ALA A 326 4.43 -4.55 -21.96
CA ALA A 326 4.30 -3.13 -21.68
C ALA A 326 4.46 -2.30 -22.96
N LEU A 327 5.48 -2.60 -23.77
CA LEU A 327 5.76 -1.93 -25.03
C LEU A 327 4.57 -2.01 -25.99
N LYS A 328 3.96 -3.19 -26.12
CA LYS A 328 2.76 -3.39 -26.95
C LYS A 328 1.63 -2.45 -26.52
N GLU A 329 1.38 -2.30 -25.22
CA GLU A 329 0.34 -1.40 -24.73
C GLU A 329 0.70 0.08 -24.91
N TRP A 330 1.97 0.45 -24.76
CA TRP A 330 2.40 1.83 -25.00
C TRP A 330 2.35 2.24 -26.48
N MET A 331 2.67 1.33 -27.40
CA MET A 331 2.52 1.57 -28.85
C MET A 331 1.07 1.73 -29.30
N ARG A 332 0.11 1.13 -28.57
CA ARG A 332 -1.33 1.22 -28.86
C ARG A 332 -1.95 2.56 -28.48
N LEU A 333 -1.26 3.38 -27.67
CA LEU A 333 -1.73 4.71 -27.31
C LEU A 333 -1.82 5.57 -28.58
N LYS A 334 -3.05 5.90 -28.98
CA LYS A 334 -3.30 6.87 -30.03
C LYS A 334 -2.99 8.26 -29.47
N LEU A 335 -1.80 8.77 -29.74
CA LEU A 335 -1.47 10.16 -29.43
C LEU A 335 -2.37 11.07 -30.27
N SER A 336 -3.19 11.90 -29.61
CA SER A 336 -3.81 13.03 -30.29
C SER A 336 -2.71 14.02 -30.64
N VAL A 337 -2.47 14.23 -31.92
CA VAL A 337 -1.38 15.06 -32.48
C VAL A 337 -1.55 16.56 -32.17
N ASP A 338 -2.61 16.97 -31.48
CA ASP A 338 -2.93 18.37 -31.19
C ASP A 338 -2.25 18.88 -29.90
N CYS A 339 -0.92 18.98 -29.87
CA CYS A 339 -0.21 19.70 -28.80
C CYS A 339 0.92 20.54 -29.40
N GLU A 340 0.55 21.59 -30.11
CA GLU A 340 1.46 22.71 -30.31
C GLU A 340 1.69 23.43 -28.97
N LEU A 341 2.95 23.42 -28.54
CA LEU A 341 3.57 24.39 -27.62
C LEU A 341 3.02 24.45 -26.18
N MET A 342 3.52 23.54 -25.33
CA MET A 342 3.74 23.86 -23.90
C MET A 342 5.24 24.09 -23.69
N PRO A 343 5.65 25.12 -22.93
CA PRO A 343 7.06 25.41 -22.69
C PRO A 343 7.71 24.27 -21.90
N ASN A 344 8.90 23.85 -22.35
CA ASN A 344 9.72 22.80 -21.75
C ASN A 344 9.78 22.95 -20.21
N PRO A 345 9.41 21.92 -19.42
CA PRO A 345 9.90 21.84 -18.06
C PRO A 345 11.42 21.60 -18.11
N VAL A 346 12.13 22.29 -17.23
CA VAL A 346 13.58 22.31 -17.08
C VAL A 346 14.20 20.92 -17.27
N SER A 347 15.06 20.81 -18.27
CA SER A 347 15.89 19.63 -18.52
C SER A 347 16.82 19.40 -17.32
N LEU A 348 16.58 18.34 -16.54
CA LEU A 348 17.56 17.79 -15.62
C LEU A 348 18.69 17.15 -16.45
N ASP A 349 19.87 17.73 -16.33
CA ASP A 349 21.10 17.33 -17.00
C ASP A 349 21.52 15.91 -16.57
N LEU A 350 21.21 14.92 -17.41
CA LEU A 350 21.79 13.58 -17.31
C LEU A 350 23.19 13.62 -17.94
N SER A 351 24.17 14.11 -17.18
CA SER A 351 25.58 14.04 -17.57
C SER A 351 26.03 12.58 -17.80
N PRO A 352 26.55 12.21 -18.99
CA PRO A 352 27.21 10.93 -19.21
C PRO A 352 28.73 11.09 -19.10
N GLY A 353 29.26 10.80 -17.91
CA GLY A 353 30.67 10.46 -17.76
C GLY A 353 30.91 9.02 -18.20
N PHE A 354 31.89 8.81 -19.07
CA PHE A 354 32.35 7.55 -19.68
C PHE A 354 31.70 7.17 -21.02
N LEU A 355 32.38 7.52 -22.10
CA LEU A 355 32.86 6.58 -23.13
C LEU A 355 33.82 7.33 -24.09
N LYS A 356 35.13 7.18 -23.87
CA LYS A 356 36.16 7.52 -24.87
C LYS A 356 36.48 6.25 -25.68
N LYS A 357 36.16 6.33 -26.97
CA LYS A 357 36.64 5.58 -28.15
C LYS A 357 37.69 4.47 -27.92
N GLN A 358 37.42 3.31 -28.51
CA GLN A 358 38.35 2.72 -29.49
C GLN A 358 37.58 2.16 -30.70
N SER A 359 37.95 2.68 -31.87
CA SER A 359 37.51 2.28 -33.20
C SER A 359 38.31 1.06 -33.66
N GLY A 360 37.60 -0.01 -34.07
CA GLY A 360 38.14 -1.15 -34.79
C GLY A 360 37.27 -1.41 -36.02
N SER A 361 37.90 -1.32 -37.19
CA SER A 361 37.33 -1.40 -38.54
C SER A 361 36.90 -2.81 -38.93
N GLY A 362 35.79 -2.95 -39.67
CA GLY A 362 35.60 -4.02 -40.66
C GLY A 362 34.27 -4.79 -40.58
N GLY A 363 33.42 -4.67 -41.61
CA GLY A 363 32.35 -5.64 -41.90
C GLY A 363 30.90 -5.15 -41.82
N GLY A 364 30.59 -3.93 -42.27
CA GLY A 364 29.24 -3.34 -42.13
C GLY A 364 28.49 -3.12 -43.43
N GLN A 365 28.00 -4.17 -44.09
CA GLN A 365 26.90 -4.02 -45.08
C GLN A 365 25.90 -5.19 -45.10
N VAL A 366 26.26 -6.39 -44.64
CA VAL A 366 25.33 -7.54 -44.62
C VAL A 366 24.41 -7.54 -43.38
N TYR A 367 24.86 -7.00 -42.24
CA TYR A 367 24.09 -6.98 -40.98
C TYR A 367 23.00 -5.87 -40.91
N VAL A 368 23.06 -4.85 -41.75
CA VAL A 368 22.08 -3.74 -41.72
C VAL A 368 20.79 -4.12 -42.46
N ASN A 369 20.89 -4.84 -43.58
CA ASN A 369 19.71 -5.26 -44.36
C ASN A 369 18.87 -6.33 -43.65
N GLN A 370 19.51 -7.22 -42.88
CA GLN A 370 18.81 -8.25 -42.10
C GLN A 370 18.03 -7.65 -40.92
N LYS A 371 18.52 -6.54 -40.34
CA LYS A 371 17.86 -5.82 -39.25
C LYS A 371 16.65 -5.02 -39.75
N ILE A 372 16.73 -4.47 -40.96
CA ILE A 372 15.62 -3.74 -41.62
C ILE A 372 14.50 -4.71 -42.03
N GLN A 373 14.84 -5.89 -42.58
CA GLN A 373 13.83 -6.92 -42.91
C GLN A 373 13.08 -7.43 -41.67
N ASN A 374 13.78 -7.69 -40.56
CA ASN A 374 13.15 -8.15 -39.33
C ASN A 374 12.24 -7.07 -38.70
N GLN A 375 12.57 -5.79 -38.82
CA GLN A 375 11.70 -4.69 -38.38
C GLN A 375 10.46 -4.52 -39.28
N GLN A 376 10.57 -4.78 -40.58
CA GLN A 376 9.43 -4.70 -41.50
C GLN A 376 8.46 -5.87 -41.33
N GLN A 377 8.97 -7.09 -41.10
CA GLN A 377 8.15 -8.27 -40.82
C GLN A 377 7.36 -8.10 -39.51
N PHE A 378 8.01 -7.62 -38.44
CA PHE A 378 7.36 -7.35 -37.15
C PHE A 378 6.26 -6.28 -37.25
N LYS A 379 6.45 -5.25 -38.08
CA LYS A 379 5.42 -4.23 -38.35
C LYS A 379 4.22 -4.78 -39.13
N GLN A 380 4.39 -5.83 -39.93
CA GLN A 380 3.28 -6.47 -40.66
C GLN A 380 2.48 -7.42 -39.76
N ASP A 381 3.15 -8.18 -38.89
CA ASP A 381 2.48 -9.09 -37.95
C ASP A 381 1.61 -8.33 -36.93
N ILE A 382 2.04 -7.14 -36.50
CA ILE A 382 1.24 -6.25 -35.64
C ILE A 382 0.00 -5.71 -36.36
N LYS A 383 0.12 -5.37 -37.65
CA LYS A 383 -1.02 -4.89 -38.44
C LYS A 383 -2.08 -5.97 -38.64
N GLN A 384 -1.68 -7.23 -38.81
CA GLN A 384 -2.60 -8.36 -38.96
C GLN A 384 -3.41 -8.60 -37.68
N ALA A 385 -2.75 -8.56 -36.51
CA ALA A 385 -3.40 -8.76 -35.21
C ALA A 385 -4.32 -7.59 -34.77
N LEU A 386 -4.12 -6.39 -35.31
CA LEU A 386 -4.96 -5.21 -35.04
C LEU A 386 -6.29 -5.21 -35.81
N ILE A 387 -6.41 -6.03 -36.88
CA ILE A 387 -7.63 -6.18 -37.66
C ILE A 387 -8.61 -7.15 -36.97
N GLU A 388 -8.12 -8.05 -36.13
CA GLU A 388 -8.93 -9.08 -35.46
C GLU A 388 -9.63 -8.60 -34.17
N ASP A 389 -9.19 -7.48 -33.59
CA ASP A 389 -9.63 -6.99 -32.26
C ASP A 389 -10.72 -5.87 -32.34
N GLN A 390 -11.21 -5.52 -33.54
CA GLN A 390 -12.18 -4.42 -33.74
C GLN A 390 -13.65 -4.77 -33.46
N PHE A 391 -13.94 -5.97 -32.96
CA PHE A 391 -15.30 -6.37 -32.58
C PHE A 391 -15.31 -6.79 -31.11
N GLU A 392 -15.46 -5.83 -30.20
CA GLU A 392 -16.36 -5.96 -29.04
C GLU A 392 -16.27 -4.78 -28.04
N ASN A 393 -17.46 -4.31 -27.64
CA ASN A 393 -17.83 -3.67 -26.38
C ASN A 393 -17.51 -2.17 -26.16
N THR A 394 -18.59 -1.39 -26.27
CA THR A 394 -18.76 -0.06 -25.67
C THR A 394 -19.70 -0.18 -24.46
N VAL A 395 -19.30 0.35 -23.30
CA VAL A 395 -20.19 0.62 -22.16
C VAL A 395 -19.82 1.98 -21.57
N ASP A 396 -20.82 2.83 -21.41
CA ASP A 396 -20.76 4.22 -20.96
C ASP A 396 -20.76 4.32 -19.42
N TYR A 397 -19.87 5.16 -18.86
CA TYR A 397 -19.74 5.44 -17.43
C TYR A 397 -19.51 6.94 -17.21
N SER A 398 -20.56 7.72 -17.35
CA SER A 398 -20.63 9.06 -16.78
C SER A 398 -21.19 8.95 -15.37
N ASN A 399 -20.33 9.04 -14.34
CA ASN A 399 -20.63 9.67 -13.04
C ASN A 399 -19.48 9.54 -12.00
N ILE A 400 -19.16 10.69 -11.39
CA ILE A 400 -18.51 10.93 -10.07
C ILE A 400 -17.00 11.26 -10.07
N VAL A 401 -16.72 12.56 -9.92
CA VAL A 401 -15.57 13.11 -9.17
C VAL A 401 -16.14 14.21 -8.25
N HIS A 402 -15.88 14.13 -6.93
CA HIS A 402 -16.19 15.17 -5.93
C HIS A 402 -14.87 15.64 -5.29
N GLU A 403 -14.62 16.95 -5.32
CA GLU A 403 -13.52 17.67 -4.64
C GLU A 403 -13.88 18.03 -3.18
N PRO A 404 -12.90 18.40 -2.31
CA PRO A 404 -13.16 18.80 -0.91
C PRO A 404 -13.87 20.16 -0.79
N ASN A 405 -14.77 20.29 0.18
CA ASN A 405 -15.76 21.38 0.31
C ASN A 405 -15.16 22.75 0.74
N LEU A 406 -14.69 23.57 -0.21
CA LEU A 406 -14.50 25.03 -0.04
C LEU A 406 -15.75 25.73 0.56
N ASN A 407 -16.91 25.09 0.42
CA ASN A 407 -18.21 25.54 0.89
C ASN A 407 -18.32 25.60 2.44
N VAL A 408 -17.64 24.71 3.17
CA VAL A 408 -17.72 24.63 4.64
C VAL A 408 -17.10 25.86 5.31
N TRP A 409 -15.88 26.24 4.92
CA TRP A 409 -15.21 27.42 5.45
C TRP A 409 -15.99 28.71 5.16
N GLN A 410 -16.49 28.86 3.92
CA GLN A 410 -17.30 30.02 3.55
C GLN A 410 -18.60 30.08 4.37
N LYS A 411 -19.23 28.93 4.65
CA LYS A 411 -20.42 28.84 5.49
C LYS A 411 -20.14 29.20 6.95
N ALA A 412 -19.05 28.69 7.52
CA ALA A 412 -18.62 29.02 8.89
C ALA A 412 -18.34 30.53 9.05
N MET A 413 -17.67 31.15 8.07
CA MET A 413 -17.41 32.59 8.08
C MET A 413 -18.69 33.44 7.97
N ARG A 414 -19.70 32.99 7.20
CA ARG A 414 -21.01 33.66 7.13
C ARG A 414 -21.75 33.56 8.46
N LEU A 415 -21.80 32.37 9.06
CA LEU A 415 -22.41 32.16 10.38
C LEU A 415 -21.74 33.05 11.44
N GLN A 416 -20.42 33.21 11.40
CA GLN A 416 -19.70 34.15 12.27
C GLN A 416 -20.08 35.61 12.02
N GLN A 417 -20.21 36.04 10.76
CA GLN A 417 -20.65 37.39 10.40
C GLN A 417 -22.08 37.67 10.86
N ASP A 418 -22.94 36.65 10.82
CA ASP A 418 -24.33 36.71 11.25
C ASP A 418 -24.49 36.60 12.79
N GLY A 419 -23.39 36.46 13.54
CA GLY A 419 -23.39 36.33 15.01
C GLY A 419 -23.78 34.94 15.53
N LEU A 420 -23.94 33.97 14.64
CA LEU A 420 -24.29 32.57 14.93
C LEU A 420 -23.02 31.75 15.21
N LEU A 421 -22.37 32.06 16.33
CA LEU A 421 -21.06 31.50 16.66
C LEU A 421 -21.11 30.02 17.04
N GLU A 422 -22.15 29.58 17.77
CA GLU A 422 -22.32 28.17 18.12
C GLU A 422 -22.44 27.30 16.85
N ASP A 423 -23.29 27.71 15.91
CA ASP A 423 -23.50 26.99 14.65
C ASP A 423 -22.22 26.93 13.80
N ALA A 424 -21.42 27.99 13.82
CA ALA A 424 -20.13 28.03 13.13
C ALA A 424 -19.12 27.05 13.73
N VAL A 425 -19.01 27.02 15.06
CA VAL A 425 -18.10 26.11 15.79
C VAL A 425 -18.58 24.66 15.67
N GLU A 426 -19.88 24.41 15.78
CA GLU A 426 -20.45 23.08 15.62
C GLU A 426 -20.25 22.54 14.20
N LEU A 427 -20.45 23.37 13.17
CA LEU A 427 -20.16 23.02 11.78
C LEU A 427 -18.69 22.59 11.62
N LEU A 428 -17.75 23.36 12.16
CA LEU A 428 -16.32 23.04 12.02
C LEU A 428 -15.92 21.79 12.81
N LEU A 429 -16.45 21.60 14.01
CA LEU A 429 -16.22 20.39 14.82
C LEU A 429 -16.86 19.14 14.19
N HIS A 430 -18.00 19.28 13.51
CA HIS A 430 -18.68 18.17 12.84
C HIS A 430 -17.90 17.71 11.60
N GLU A 431 -17.35 18.67 10.84
CA GLU A 431 -16.57 18.36 9.64
C GLU A 431 -15.18 17.79 9.97
N GLY A 432 -14.67 18.04 11.18
CA GLY A 432 -13.43 17.42 11.69
C GLY A 432 -12.15 17.93 11.03
N ASP A 433 -12.16 19.16 10.50
CA ASP A 433 -10.99 19.81 9.93
C ASP A 433 -10.33 20.73 10.98
N ASP A 434 -9.31 20.18 11.65
CA ASP A 434 -8.57 20.85 12.72
C ASP A 434 -7.91 22.16 12.26
N LEU A 435 -7.53 22.27 10.98
CA LEU A 435 -6.90 23.48 10.44
C LEU A 435 -7.90 24.64 10.34
N TYR A 436 -9.11 24.38 9.83
CA TYR A 436 -10.15 25.40 9.77
C TYR A 436 -10.69 25.76 11.15
N LEU A 437 -10.74 24.79 12.08
CA LEU A 437 -11.09 25.07 13.47
C LEU A 437 -10.08 26.03 14.12
N ILE A 438 -8.78 25.73 14.04
CA ILE A 438 -7.73 26.60 14.58
C ILE A 438 -7.76 27.98 13.92
N ARG A 439 -7.89 28.02 12.59
CA ARG A 439 -7.98 29.28 11.83
C ARG A 439 -9.19 30.11 12.24
N PHE A 440 -10.34 29.48 12.47
CA PHE A 440 -11.56 30.12 12.95
C PHE A 440 -11.34 30.74 14.33
N LEU A 441 -10.79 29.97 15.27
CA LEU A 441 -10.48 30.44 16.62
C LEU A 441 -9.51 31.63 16.59
N MET A 442 -8.44 31.54 15.79
CA MET A 442 -7.46 32.62 15.62
C MET A 442 -8.03 33.89 14.99
N SER A 443 -9.08 33.77 14.18
CA SER A 443 -9.76 34.93 13.60
C SER A 443 -10.53 35.76 14.64
N TYR A 444 -10.83 35.16 15.80
CA TYR A 444 -11.59 35.77 16.87
C TYR A 444 -10.67 36.57 17.79
N LYS A 445 -10.79 37.91 17.79
CA LYS A 445 -9.88 38.80 18.52
C LYS A 445 -10.00 38.73 20.05
N ASN A 446 -11.09 38.17 20.58
CA ASN A 446 -11.36 38.15 22.02
C ASN A 446 -11.74 36.74 22.51
N TYR A 447 -10.73 35.90 22.71
CA TYR A 447 -10.89 34.48 23.05
C TYR A 447 -11.69 34.23 24.34
N SER A 448 -11.65 35.15 25.31
CA SER A 448 -12.39 35.00 26.56
C SER A 448 -13.91 35.04 26.32
N GLN A 449 -14.37 35.86 25.38
CA GLN A 449 -15.80 35.97 25.04
C GLN A 449 -16.30 34.81 24.20
N LEU A 450 -15.42 34.10 23.47
CA LEU A 450 -15.84 32.97 22.66
C LEU A 450 -16.44 31.86 23.54
N PHE A 451 -15.75 31.47 24.61
CA PHE A 451 -16.22 30.40 25.50
C PHE A 451 -17.48 30.79 26.29
N ASP A 452 -17.66 32.08 26.57
CA ASP A 452 -18.87 32.60 27.22
C ASP A 452 -20.10 32.55 26.30
N LEU A 453 -19.89 32.50 24.98
CA LEU A 453 -20.94 32.46 23.95
C LEU A 453 -21.27 31.04 23.47
N LEU A 454 -20.55 30.02 23.98
CA LEU A 454 -20.80 28.61 23.67
C LEU A 454 -21.55 27.94 24.82
N SER A 455 -22.47 27.05 24.49
CA SER A 455 -23.05 26.10 25.43
C SER A 455 -21.94 25.25 26.07
N ASN A 456 -22.11 24.92 27.35
CA ASN A 456 -21.12 24.15 28.11
C ASN A 456 -20.73 22.83 27.41
N SER A 457 -21.67 22.17 26.74
CA SER A 457 -21.39 20.93 25.99
C SER A 457 -20.51 21.18 24.77
N LEU A 458 -20.72 22.27 24.04
CA LEU A 458 -19.95 22.60 22.84
C LEU A 458 -18.57 23.14 23.22
N ALA A 459 -18.49 23.94 24.28
CA ALA A 459 -17.23 24.41 24.86
C ALA A 459 -16.34 23.25 25.32
N LEU A 460 -16.90 22.25 26.03
CA LEU A 460 -16.14 21.06 26.44
C LEU A 460 -15.64 20.25 25.24
N ARG A 461 -16.49 20.02 24.23
CA ARG A 461 -16.07 19.34 23.00
C ARG A 461 -14.95 20.09 22.27
N LEU A 462 -15.06 21.42 22.20
CA LEU A 462 -14.02 22.27 21.61
C LEU A 462 -12.70 22.15 22.39
N ILE A 463 -12.76 22.15 23.73
CA ILE A 463 -11.58 21.98 24.59
C ILE A 463 -10.96 20.59 24.39
N ASP A 464 -11.77 19.52 24.36
CA ASP A 464 -11.29 18.15 24.14
C ASP A 464 -10.60 18.02 22.78
N THR A 465 -11.19 18.58 21.72
CA THR A 465 -10.58 18.63 20.39
C THR A 465 -9.28 19.44 20.40
N LEU A 466 -9.24 20.58 21.10
CA LEU A 466 -8.00 21.37 21.23
C LEU A 466 -6.91 20.64 22.03
N ILE A 467 -7.27 19.89 23.08
CA ILE A 467 -6.33 19.05 23.83
C ILE A 467 -5.77 17.97 22.89
N LEU A 468 -6.62 17.29 22.11
CA LEU A 468 -6.18 16.30 21.13
C LEU A 468 -5.25 16.90 20.08
N ILE A 469 -5.56 18.11 19.59
CA ILE A 469 -4.69 18.84 18.65
C ILE A 469 -3.35 19.19 19.30
N LEU A 470 -3.34 19.61 20.58
CA LEU A 470 -2.13 19.98 21.31
C LEU A 470 -1.28 18.76 21.72
N GLU A 471 -1.92 17.63 22.03
CA GLU A 471 -1.26 16.36 22.32
C GLU A 471 -0.74 15.69 21.04
N SER A 472 -1.37 15.99 19.90
CA SER A 472 -0.83 15.61 18.60
C SER A 472 0.33 16.52 18.22
N ASP A 473 1.36 15.96 17.58
CA ASP A 473 2.41 16.76 16.95
C ASP A 473 1.88 17.59 15.75
N PHE A 474 0.57 17.71 15.55
CA PHE A 474 -0.08 18.39 14.42
C PHE A 474 0.43 19.81 14.21
N LEU A 475 0.52 20.64 15.25
CA LEU A 475 1.03 22.01 15.10
C LEU A 475 2.51 22.04 14.74
N ASN A 476 3.31 21.14 15.30
CA ASN A 476 4.73 21.01 14.95
C ASN A 476 4.87 20.56 13.50
N ILE A 477 4.13 19.53 13.09
CA ILE A 477 4.08 19.02 11.72
C ILE A 477 3.60 20.11 10.75
N LEU A 478 2.56 20.88 11.10
CA LEU A 478 2.06 21.98 10.26
C LEU A 478 3.11 23.09 10.10
N CYS A 479 3.79 23.47 11.19
CA CYS A 479 4.86 24.46 11.14
C CYS A 479 6.07 23.95 10.33
N LEU A 480 6.44 22.68 10.49
CA LEU A 480 7.52 22.06 9.73
C LEU A 480 7.16 21.90 8.26
N ASP A 481 5.93 21.50 7.94
CA ASP A 481 5.41 21.43 6.57
C ASP A 481 5.38 22.82 5.92
N PHE A 482 5.00 23.86 6.66
CA PHE A 482 5.05 25.23 6.17
C PHE A 482 6.48 25.71 5.93
N ILE A 483 7.41 25.42 6.85
CA ILE A 483 8.84 25.75 6.69
C ILE A 483 9.43 24.98 5.50
N GLN A 484 9.09 23.70 5.34
CA GLN A 484 9.53 22.89 4.22
C GLN A 484 8.98 23.44 2.91
N GLN A 485 7.69 23.79 2.84
CA GLN A 485 7.10 24.43 1.65
C GLN A 485 7.74 25.81 1.37
N PHE A 486 8.10 26.55 2.42
CA PHE A 486 8.81 27.82 2.32
C PHE A 486 10.23 27.64 1.74
N ILE A 487 10.94 26.60 2.14
CA ILE A 487 12.25 26.22 1.57
C ILE A 487 12.06 25.76 0.12
N ASP A 488 11.13 24.83 -0.14
CA ASP A 488 10.90 24.21 -1.44
C ASP A 488 10.48 25.21 -2.53
N CYS A 489 9.85 26.33 -2.15
CA CYS A 489 9.47 27.39 -3.10
C CYS A 489 10.57 28.43 -3.36
N GLY A 490 11.79 28.21 -2.85
CA GLY A 490 12.95 29.08 -3.10
C GLY A 490 12.93 30.40 -2.31
N LEU A 491 11.98 30.56 -1.37
CA LEU A 491 11.96 31.70 -0.45
C LEU A 491 13.04 31.59 0.63
N GLY A 492 13.59 30.40 0.88
CA GLY A 492 14.76 30.20 1.74
C GLY A 492 16.00 30.97 1.27
N ASP A 493 16.18 31.13 -0.04
CA ASP A 493 17.32 31.83 -0.66
C ASP A 493 17.33 33.35 -0.38
N TRP A 494 16.23 33.90 0.15
CA TRP A 494 16.16 35.32 0.53
C TRP A 494 16.83 35.62 1.87
N PHE A 495 17.09 34.59 2.68
CA PHE A 495 17.89 34.75 3.89
C PHE A 495 19.38 34.75 3.50
N LYS A 496 20.05 35.89 3.71
CA LYS A 496 21.45 36.10 3.32
C LYS A 496 22.46 35.30 4.15
N ASP A 497 21.98 34.62 5.20
CA ASP A 497 22.82 33.94 6.17
C ASP A 497 22.68 32.43 5.97
N SER A 498 23.70 31.81 5.36
CA SER A 498 23.72 30.37 5.07
C SER A 498 23.58 29.52 6.34
N GLU A 499 24.05 30.03 7.48
CA GLU A 499 23.89 29.34 8.77
C GLU A 499 22.42 29.24 9.21
N PHE A 500 21.55 30.15 8.75
CA PHE A 500 20.13 30.13 9.10
C PHE A 500 19.36 29.09 8.28
N THR A 501 19.68 28.96 6.99
CA THR A 501 19.10 27.92 6.11
C THR A 501 19.53 26.53 6.57
N ASP A 502 20.82 26.33 6.84
CA ASP A 502 21.35 25.06 7.39
C ASP A 502 20.71 24.73 8.76
N TYR A 503 20.44 25.74 9.58
CA TYR A 503 19.74 25.57 10.86
C TYR A 503 18.26 25.21 10.67
N LEU A 504 17.56 25.80 9.70
CA LEU A 504 16.16 25.45 9.40
C LEU A 504 16.04 24.01 8.89
N GLU A 505 16.93 23.62 7.98
CA GLU A 505 17.02 22.24 7.48
C GLU A 505 17.29 21.26 8.62
N TYR A 506 18.31 21.55 9.45
CA TYR A 506 18.66 20.72 10.60
C TYR A 506 17.50 20.57 11.61
N ASN A 507 16.78 21.64 11.96
CA ASN A 507 15.66 21.52 12.92
C ASN A 507 14.45 20.82 12.32
N THR A 508 14.24 20.91 11.01
CA THR A 508 13.19 20.17 10.29
C THR A 508 13.50 18.68 10.26
N GLU A 509 14.78 18.32 10.10
CA GLU A 509 15.23 16.92 10.18
C GLU A 509 15.16 16.34 11.61
N GLN A 510 15.33 17.16 12.63
CA GLN A 510 15.44 16.72 14.03
C GLN A 510 14.13 16.85 14.85
N ASN A 511 13.03 17.36 14.29
CA ASN A 511 11.74 17.56 14.99
C ASN A 511 11.87 18.29 16.36
N LEU A 512 12.72 19.32 16.42
CA LEU A 512 12.95 20.05 17.67
C LEU A 512 11.81 21.05 18.01
N PRO A 513 11.56 21.36 19.30
CA PRO A 513 10.42 22.19 19.71
C PRO A 513 10.41 23.60 19.09
N SER A 514 9.27 23.95 18.49
CA SER A 514 9.02 25.16 17.67
C SER A 514 9.31 26.50 18.35
N THR A 515 9.31 26.57 19.68
CA THR A 515 9.53 27.82 20.44
C THR A 515 10.96 28.37 20.31
N SER A 516 11.97 27.51 20.12
CA SER A 516 13.36 27.92 19.92
C SER A 516 13.61 28.43 18.50
N LEU A 517 13.01 27.77 17.52
CA LEU A 517 13.07 28.07 16.09
C LEU A 517 12.37 29.40 15.77
N CYS A 518 11.13 29.56 16.24
CA CYS A 518 10.33 30.79 16.05
C CYS A 518 10.98 32.03 16.68
N LYS A 519 11.73 31.88 17.78
CA LYS A 519 12.44 32.99 18.42
C LYS A 519 13.62 33.48 17.56
N LYS A 520 14.44 32.57 17.03
CA LYS A 520 15.56 32.90 16.13
C LYS A 520 15.11 33.46 14.78
N VAL A 521 14.06 32.89 14.18
CA VAL A 521 13.46 33.43 12.94
C VAL A 521 12.98 34.87 13.16
N ARG A 522 12.35 35.14 14.30
CA ARG A 522 11.89 36.50 14.67
C ARG A 522 13.05 37.47 14.90
N ASP A 523 14.16 37.01 15.47
CA ASP A 523 15.33 37.86 15.74
C ASP A 523 16.15 38.19 14.48
N GLN A 524 16.06 37.36 13.42
CA GLN A 524 16.67 37.59 12.10
C GLN A 524 15.79 38.48 11.18
N LEU A 525 14.48 38.54 11.43
CA LEU A 525 13.53 39.36 10.66
C LEU A 525 13.41 40.82 11.18
N LYS A 526 14.01 41.13 12.33
CA LYS A 526 14.12 42.49 12.87
C LYS A 526 15.46 43.09 12.51
#